data_AF-A0A399NRM6-F1
#
_entry.id   AF-A0A399NRM6-F1
#
_cell.length_a   1.000
_cell.length_b   1.000
_cell.length_c   1.000
_cell.angle_alpha   90.00
_cell.angle_beta   90.00
_cell.angle_gamma   90.00
#
_symmetry.space_group_name_H-M   'P 1'
#
loop_
_entity.id
_entity.type
_entity.pdbx_description
1 polymer ?
#
loop_
_entity_poly.entity_id
_entity_poly.type
_entity_poly.pdbx_seq_one_letter_code
_entity_poly.pdbx_strand_id
1 'polypeptide(L)'
;MTRTRSTTLIALLIAGAAVGWFAENALVVSGRALLIPPLTLGATLLIVGIVLLALARPIRRSTLGRTPGRVDPFRATRVVLLAKA
;
A
#
# COMPACT_ATOMS: atom_id res chain seq x y z
N MET A 1 -6.98 -13.86 12.00
CA MET A 1 -6.57 -12.70 11.17
C MET A 1 -6.86 -12.99 9.70
N THR A 2 -7.90 -12.37 9.16
CA THR A 2 -8.30 -12.50 7.75
C THR A 2 -7.14 -12.04 6.85
N ARG A 3 -6.63 -12.94 6.01
CA ARG A 3 -5.70 -12.57 4.92
C ARG A 3 -6.40 -11.49 4.11
N THR A 4 -5.76 -10.33 3.94
CA THR A 4 -6.14 -9.40 2.88
C THR A 4 -6.04 -10.20 1.59
N ARG A 5 -7.18 -10.64 1.04
CA ARG A 5 -7.19 -11.41 -0.19
C ARG A 5 -6.72 -10.49 -1.30
N SER A 6 -5.92 -11.02 -2.23
CA SER A 6 -5.49 -10.27 -3.42
C SER A 6 -6.70 -9.68 -4.15
N THR A 7 -7.86 -10.36 -4.07
CA THR A 7 -9.16 -9.90 -4.56
C THR A 7 -9.60 -8.57 -3.96
N THR A 8 -9.40 -8.34 -2.65
CA THR A 8 -9.74 -7.07 -2.00
C THR A 8 -8.86 -5.93 -2.51
N LEU A 9 -7.58 -6.19 -2.76
CA LEU A 9 -6.67 -5.18 -3.32
C LEU A 9 -7.01 -4.84 -4.77
N ILE A 10 -7.34 -5.84 -5.58
CA ILE A 10 -7.78 -5.65 -6.96
C ILE A 10 -9.10 -4.89 -6.99
N ALA A 11 -10.05 -5.25 -6.14
CA ALA A 11 -11.33 -4.55 -6.03
C ALA A 11 -11.12 -3.07 -5.64
N LEU A 12 -10.22 -2.78 -4.69
CA LEU A 12 -9.92 -1.41 -4.28
C LEU A 12 -9.26 -0.61 -5.41
N LEU A 13 -8.36 -1.24 -6.18
CA LEU A 13 -7.72 -0.63 -7.34
C LEU A 13 -8.77 -0.23 -8.39
N ILE A 14 -9.66 -1.16 -8.75
CA ILE A 14 -10.73 -0.94 -9.72
C ILE A 14 -11.70 0.13 -9.23
N ALA A 15 -12.11 0.06 -7.95
CA ALA A 15 -13.00 1.05 -7.36
C ALA A 15 -12.38 2.44 -7.34
N GLY A 16 -11.10 2.57 -6.96
CA GLY A 16 -10.39 3.85 -6.97
C GLY A 16 -10.28 4.44 -8.38
N ALA A 17 -9.97 3.61 -9.38
CA ALA A 17 -9.91 4.04 -10.77
C ALA A 17 -11.29 4.51 -11.28
N ALA A 18 -12.35 3.78 -10.96
CA ALA A 18 -13.72 4.16 -11.33
C ALA A 18 -14.12 5.48 -10.67
N VAL A 19 -13.87 5.65 -9.36
CA VAL A 19 -14.18 6.90 -8.64
C VAL A 19 -13.40 8.09 -9.22
N GLY A 20 -12.11 7.91 -9.53
CA GLY A 20 -11.29 8.94 -10.18
C GLY A 20 -11.86 9.34 -11.54
N TRP A 21 -12.22 8.36 -12.37
CA TRP A 21 -12.84 8.59 -13.68
C TRP A 21 -14.17 9.34 -13.58
N PHE A 22 -15.05 8.94 -12.64
CA PHE A 22 -16.32 9.62 -12.43
C PHE A 22 -16.14 11.06 -11.94
N ALA A 23 -15.18 11.29 -11.03
CA ALA A 23 -14.86 12.64 -10.58
C ALA A 23 -14.37 13.51 -11.75
N GLU A 24 -13.47 12.99 -12.58
CA GLU A 24 -12.97 13.70 -13.77
C GLU A 24 -14.11 14.03 -14.75
N ASN A 25 -14.99 13.08 -15.05
CA ASN A 25 -16.15 13.30 -15.92
C ASN A 25 -17.13 14.34 -15.35
N ALA A 26 -17.36 14.34 -14.02
CA ALA A 26 -18.19 15.35 -13.37
C ALA A 26 -17.57 16.76 -13.47
N LEU A 27 -16.23 16.87 -13.39
CA LEU A 27 -15.54 18.14 -13.63
C LEU A 27 -15.69 18.61 -15.08
N VAL A 28 -15.59 17.69 -16.06
CA VAL A 28 -15.77 18.00 -17.49
C VAL A 28 -17.20 18.49 -17.78
N VAL A 29 -18.22 17.81 -17.25
CA VAL A 29 -19.63 18.18 -17.46
C VAL A 29 -19.99 19.52 -16.78
N SER A 30 -19.33 19.86 -15.67
CA SER A 30 -19.57 21.13 -14.95
C SER A 30 -18.91 22.36 -15.59
N GLY A 31 -18.29 22.21 -16.77
CA GLY A 31 -17.71 23.33 -17.53
C GLY A 31 -16.54 24.02 -16.81
N ARG A 32 -16.04 23.44 -15.72
CA ARG A 32 -14.86 23.93 -15.00
C ARG A 32 -13.62 23.61 -15.83
N ALA A 33 -12.68 24.56 -15.86
CA ALA A 33 -11.36 24.34 -16.46
C ALA A 33 -10.82 23.02 -15.93
N LEU A 34 -10.48 22.10 -16.84
CA LEU A 34 -9.86 20.83 -16.49
C LEU A 34 -8.77 21.16 -15.47
N LEU A 35 -8.88 20.59 -14.27
CA LEU A 35 -7.66 20.28 -13.54
C LEU A 35 -6.91 19.39 -14.54
N ILE A 36 -5.91 19.95 -15.19
CA ILE A 36 -4.91 19.22 -15.96
C ILE A 36 -3.80 19.00 -14.94
N PRO A 37 -3.95 18.09 -13.96
CA PRO A 37 -2.84 17.76 -13.10
C PRO A 37 -1.75 17.26 -14.04
N PRO A 38 -0.52 17.78 -13.90
CA PRO A 38 0.56 17.30 -14.73
C PRO A 38 0.68 15.78 -14.52
N LEU A 39 0.70 15.02 -15.62
CA LEU A 39 0.77 13.55 -15.58
C LEU A 39 1.93 13.06 -14.71
N THR A 40 2.98 13.87 -14.59
CA THR A 40 4.12 13.66 -13.70
C THR A 40 3.75 13.60 -12.22
N LEU A 41 2.79 14.40 -11.75
CA LEU A 41 2.32 14.38 -10.36
C LEU A 41 1.57 13.08 -10.06
N GLY A 42 0.65 12.67 -10.93
CA GLY A 42 -0.06 11.40 -10.81
C GLY A 42 0.90 10.21 -10.84
N ALA A 43 1.84 10.20 -11.79
CA ALA A 43 2.87 9.17 -11.88
C ALA A 43 3.75 9.12 -10.62
N THR A 44 4.15 10.29 -10.09
CA THR A 44 4.98 10.38 -8.88
C THR A 44 4.24 9.83 -7.66
N LEU A 45 2.97 10.19 -7.45
CA LEU A 45 2.17 9.64 -6.35
C LEU A 45 1.98 8.12 -6.47
N LEU A 46 1.79 7.62 -7.69
CA LEU A 46 1.68 6.18 -7.95
C LEU A 46 2.99 5.46 -7.60
N ILE A 47 4.14 6.01 -8.02
CA ILE A 47 5.47 5.49 -7.67
C ILE A 47 5.66 5.50 -6.14
N VAL A 48 5.36 6.61 -5.49
CA VAL A 48 5.44 6.74 -4.02
C VAL A 48 4.55 5.70 -3.34
N GLY A 49 3.32 5.50 -3.81
CA GLY A 49 2.41 4.48 -3.30
C GLY A 49 2.98 3.07 -3.43
N ILE A 50 3.57 2.72 -4.58
CA ILE A 50 4.24 1.42 -4.79
C ILE A 50 5.41 1.25 -3.83
N VAL A 51 6.25 2.28 -3.68
CA VAL A 51 7.41 2.27 -2.77
C VAL A 51 6.95 2.05 -1.33
N LEU A 52 5.95 2.81 -0.87
CA LEU A 52 5.40 2.66 0.48
C LEU A 52 4.83 1.25 0.71
N LEU A 53 4.10 0.69 -0.25
CA LEU A 53 3.58 -0.68 -0.16
C LEU A 53 4.71 -1.73 -0.16
N ALA A 54 5.76 -1.52 -0.94
CA ALA A 54 6.93 -2.39 -0.98
C ALA A 54 7.68 -2.39 0.36
N LEU A 55 7.87 -1.21 0.97
CA LEU A 55 8.49 -1.05 2.29
C LEU A 55 7.61 -1.55 3.44
N ALA A 56 6.29 -1.37 3.34
CA ALA A 56 5.35 -1.85 4.35
C ALA A 56 5.25 -3.39 4.37
N ARG A 57 5.45 -4.06 3.23
CA ARG A 57 5.36 -5.52 3.09
C ARG A 57 6.30 -6.30 4.03
N PRO A 58 7.62 -6.02 4.11
CA PRO A 58 8.53 -6.71 5.02
C PRO A 58 8.23 -6.41 6.49
N ILE A 59 7.89 -5.16 6.82
CA ILE A 59 7.49 -4.78 8.19
C ILE A 59 6.28 -5.61 8.60
N ARG A 60 5.24 -5.64 7.76
CA ARG A 60 4.05 -6.45 7.98
C ARG A 60 4.34 -7.96 8.05
N ARG A 61 5.33 -8.47 7.30
CA ARG A 61 5.76 -9.88 7.40
C ARG A 61 6.47 -10.18 8.70
N SER A 62 7.29 -9.25 9.20
CA SER A 62 8.04 -9.39 10.45
C SER A 62 7.13 -9.33 11.68
N THR A 63 6.13 -8.45 11.69
CA THR A 63 5.22 -8.25 12.83
C THR A 63 4.14 -9.33 12.94
N LEU A 64 3.67 -9.87 11.81
CA LEU A 64 2.62 -10.90 11.79
C LEU A 64 3.13 -12.34 11.96
N GLY A 65 4.41 -12.53 12.32
CA GLY A 65 4.92 -13.84 12.77
C GLY A 65 4.76 -14.99 11.76
N ARG A 66 4.64 -14.69 10.46
CA ARG A 66 4.38 -15.68 9.40
C ARG A 66 5.63 -16.43 8.95
N THR A 67 6.60 -16.62 9.83
CA THR A 67 7.63 -17.64 9.66
C THR A 67 7.06 -18.93 10.26
N PRO A 68 6.73 -19.95 9.45
CA PRO A 68 6.17 -21.22 9.92
C PRO A 68 7.26 -22.12 10.55
N GLY A 69 8.12 -21.53 11.37
CA GLY A 69 9.10 -22.22 12.18
C GLY A 69 8.84 -21.82 13.62
N ARG A 70 8.75 -22.82 14.50
CA ARG A 70 8.72 -22.66 15.96
C ARG A 70 9.64 -21.50 16.33
N VAL A 71 9.09 -20.45 16.95
CA VAL A 71 9.85 -19.25 17.31
C VAL A 71 10.98 -19.70 18.23
N ASP A 72 12.20 -19.67 17.70
CA ASP A 72 13.38 -20.12 18.43
C ASP A 72 13.68 -19.08 19.52
N PRO A 73 13.51 -19.41 20.82
CA PRO A 73 13.63 -18.44 21.91
C PRO A 73 15.01 -17.79 21.97
N PHE A 74 16.04 -18.48 21.50
CA PHE A 74 17.40 -17.94 21.40
C PHE A 74 17.49 -16.83 20.35
N ARG A 75 16.82 -16.98 19.21
CA ARG A 75 16.79 -15.95 18.15
C ARG A 75 16.01 -14.71 18.61
N ALA A 76 14.91 -14.90 19.34
CA ALA A 76 14.13 -13.80 19.92
C ALA A 76 14.96 -12.98 20.92
N THR A 77 15.66 -13.66 21.84
CA THR A 77 16.50 -13.01 22.84
C THR A 77 17.66 -12.24 22.20
N ARG A 78 18.26 -12.80 21.15
CA ARG A 78 19.37 -12.16 20.43
C ARG A 78 18.93 -10.89 19.68
N VAL A 79 17.74 -10.89 19.07
CA VAL A 79 17.17 -9.70 18.43
C VAL A 79 16.86 -8.61 19.47
N VAL A 80 16.33 -8.98 20.64
CA VAL A 80 16.07 -8.01 21.73
C VAL A 80 17.38 -7.39 22.25
N LEU A 81 18.42 -8.21 22.46
CA LEU A 81 19.73 -7.72 22.88
C LEU A 81 20.36 -6.76 21.86
N LEU A 82 20.28 -7.09 20.57
CA LEU A 82 20.77 -6.22 19.49
C LEU A 82 19.95 -4.93 19.32
N ALA A 83 18.65 -4.96 19.62
CA ALA A 83 17.81 -3.76 19.55
C ALA A 83 17.96 -2.83 20.76
N LYS A 84 18.52 -3.35 21.87
CA LYS A 84 18.77 -2.59 23.10
C LYS A 84 20.17 -1.94 23.12
N ALA A 85 21.14 -2.52 22.43
CA ALA A 85 22.51 -2.00 22.29
C ALA A 85 22.58 -0.89 21.23
#